data_AF-A0A227JAV5-F1
#
_entry.id   AF-A0A227JAV5-F1
#
_cell.length_a   1.000
_cell.length_b   1.000
_cell.length_c   1.000
_cell.angle_alpha   90.00
_cell.angle_beta   90.00
_cell.angle_gamma   90.00
#
_symmetry.space_group_name_H-M   'P 1'
#
loop_
_entity.id
_entity.type
_entity.pdbx_description
1 polymer ?
#
loop_
_entity_poly.entity_id
_entity_poly.type
_entity_poly.pdbx_seq_one_letter_code
_entity_poly.pdbx_strand_id
1 'polypeptide(L)'
;RAGEAGRGFAVVADEVRNLAQRTQQATVEIQEMITQLQASATSAVDLMEKSVVEAAEGVELVSNAGSELDGIVAQVTQINDMNFQIATASGQQSSVAEEMSQNLTNVRELVEASVVVVTELLETSEMMQSNAEELDKKIKSFSV
;
A
#
# COMPACT_ATOMS: atom_id res chain seq x y z
N ARG A 1 39.98 52.79 -78.44
CA ARG A 1 40.50 53.73 -77.41
C ARG A 1 39.60 54.97 -77.43
N ALA A 2 38.54 54.99 -76.63
CA ALA A 2 37.79 56.22 -76.37
C ALA A 2 38.63 57.06 -75.40
N GLY A 3 38.86 58.35 -75.68
CA GLY A 3 39.63 59.27 -74.83
C GLY A 3 38.91 59.61 -73.50
N GLU A 4 38.93 60.87 -73.07
CA GLU A 4 38.28 61.31 -71.81
C GLU A 4 36.81 60.89 -71.65
N ALA A 5 36.06 60.78 -72.74
CA ALA A 5 34.68 60.28 -72.72
C ALA A 5 34.54 58.80 -72.31
N GLY A 6 35.56 57.97 -72.50
CA GLY A 6 35.59 56.56 -72.05
C GLY A 6 35.88 56.41 -70.56
N ARG A 7 36.39 57.46 -69.91
CA ARG A 7 36.78 57.45 -68.51
C ARG A 7 35.56 57.47 -67.59
N GLY A 8 34.51 58.23 -67.95
CA GLY A 8 33.23 58.22 -67.24
C GLY A 8 32.48 56.89 -67.37
N PHE A 9 32.50 56.28 -68.56
CA PHE A 9 31.92 54.94 -68.76
C PHE A 9 32.69 53.85 -68.01
N ALA A 10 34.02 53.93 -67.94
CA ALA A 10 34.83 52.98 -67.19
C ALA A 10 34.53 53.04 -65.67
N VAL A 11 34.38 54.26 -65.11
CA VAL A 11 34.02 54.43 -63.69
C VAL A 11 32.61 53.89 -63.39
N VAL A 12 31.64 54.15 -64.26
CA VAL A 12 30.27 53.59 -64.10
C VAL A 12 30.30 52.06 -64.22
N ALA A 13 31.09 51.50 -65.11
CA ALA A 13 31.22 50.05 -65.25
C ALA A 13 31.86 49.41 -64.00
N ASP A 14 32.89 50.03 -63.42
CA ASP A 14 33.49 49.56 -62.17
C ASP A 14 32.53 49.68 -60.98
N GLU A 15 31.71 50.75 -60.91
CA GLU A 15 30.71 50.92 -59.86
C GLU A 15 29.57 49.89 -59.98
N VAL A 16 29.10 49.62 -61.20
CA VAL A 16 28.11 48.56 -61.45
C VAL A 16 28.67 47.19 -61.12
N ARG A 17 29.95 46.93 -61.43
CA ARG A 17 30.63 45.67 -61.07
C ARG A 17 30.74 45.51 -59.54
N ASN A 18 31.09 46.59 -58.84
CA ASN A 18 31.20 46.57 -57.38
C ASN A 18 29.84 46.35 -56.72
N LEU A 19 28.79 47.06 -57.20
CA LEU A 19 27.42 46.87 -56.72
C LEU A 19 26.90 45.44 -57.01
N ALA A 20 27.22 44.88 -58.17
CA ALA A 20 26.89 43.50 -58.52
C ALA A 20 27.59 42.50 -57.58
N GLN A 21 28.88 42.68 -57.27
CA GLN A 21 29.59 41.84 -56.31
C GLN A 21 29.01 41.94 -54.90
N ARG A 22 28.70 43.16 -54.42
CA ARG A 22 28.06 43.38 -53.12
C ARG A 22 26.67 42.74 -53.04
N THR A 23 25.89 42.86 -54.12
CA THR A 23 24.57 42.21 -54.22
C THR A 23 24.71 40.71 -54.19
N GLN A 24 25.64 40.14 -54.97
CA GLN A 24 25.90 38.70 -54.98
C GLN A 24 26.34 38.17 -53.60
N GLN A 25 27.21 38.89 -52.91
CA GLN A 25 27.63 38.54 -51.55
C GLN A 25 26.45 38.54 -50.57
N ALA A 26 25.61 39.57 -50.61
CA ALA A 26 24.40 39.63 -49.77
C ALA A 26 23.43 38.48 -50.08
N THR A 27 23.28 38.09 -51.36
CA THR A 27 22.45 36.94 -51.74
C THR A 27 22.99 35.63 -51.16
N VAL A 28 24.32 35.45 -51.13
CA VAL A 28 24.96 34.26 -50.52
C VAL A 28 24.72 34.24 -49.01
N GLU A 29 24.90 35.37 -48.32
CA GLU A 29 24.64 35.45 -46.87
C GLU A 29 23.15 35.19 -46.54
N ILE A 30 22.23 35.70 -47.35
CA ILE A 30 20.79 35.40 -47.20
C ILE A 30 20.51 33.90 -47.41
N GLN A 31 21.15 33.28 -48.41
CA GLN A 31 21.01 31.83 -48.66
C GLN A 31 21.49 31.00 -47.46
N GLU A 32 22.62 31.37 -46.86
CA GLU A 32 23.15 30.71 -45.66
C GLU A 32 22.21 30.89 -44.46
N MET A 33 21.73 32.11 -44.21
CA MET A 33 20.76 32.38 -43.14
C MET A 33 19.46 31.57 -43.31
N ILE A 34 18.93 31.49 -44.53
CA ILE A 34 17.73 30.69 -44.82
C ILE A 34 18.00 29.21 -44.56
N THR A 35 19.17 28.71 -44.97
CA THR A 35 19.55 27.30 -44.74
C THR A 35 19.64 26.98 -43.25
N GLN A 36 20.25 27.86 -42.46
CA GLN A 36 20.35 27.73 -41.00
C GLN A 36 18.96 27.78 -40.33
N LEU A 37 18.09 28.68 -40.79
CA LEU A 37 16.72 28.82 -40.29
C LEU A 37 15.89 27.57 -40.58
N GLN A 38 15.98 27.04 -41.81
CA GLN A 38 15.30 25.80 -42.20
C GLN A 38 15.78 24.61 -41.36
N ALA A 39 17.08 24.44 -41.19
CA ALA A 39 17.63 23.37 -40.35
C ALA A 39 17.14 23.47 -38.90
N SER A 40 17.10 24.69 -38.35
CA SER A 40 16.63 24.94 -36.99
C SER A 40 15.13 24.68 -36.85
N ALA A 41 14.33 25.05 -37.85
CA ALA A 41 12.90 24.78 -37.89
C ALA A 41 12.61 23.27 -37.93
N THR A 42 13.33 22.51 -38.77
CA THR A 42 13.20 21.04 -38.81
C THR A 42 13.56 20.43 -37.46
N SER A 43 14.68 20.84 -36.86
CA SER A 43 15.07 20.33 -35.54
C SER A 43 14.04 20.65 -34.45
N ALA A 44 13.38 21.81 -34.51
CA ALA A 44 12.33 22.16 -33.56
C ALA A 44 11.08 21.27 -33.73
N VAL A 45 10.72 20.95 -34.98
CA VAL A 45 9.62 20.02 -35.27
C VAL A 45 9.93 18.62 -34.74
N ASP A 46 11.12 18.08 -35.01
CA ASP A 46 11.52 16.75 -34.52
C ASP A 46 11.47 16.68 -32.98
N LEU A 47 11.89 17.75 -32.31
CA LEU A 47 11.90 17.83 -30.85
C LEU A 47 10.47 17.95 -30.28
N MET A 48 9.58 18.65 -30.99
CA MET A 48 8.15 18.69 -30.67
C MET A 48 7.50 17.31 -30.84
N GLU A 49 7.77 16.59 -31.93
CA GLU A 49 7.26 15.24 -32.13
C GLU A 49 7.71 14.29 -31.02
N LYS A 50 8.99 14.35 -30.64
CA LYS A 50 9.50 13.57 -29.49
C LYS A 50 8.79 13.93 -28.18
N SER A 51 8.57 15.22 -27.94
CA SER A 51 7.89 15.71 -26.73
C SER A 51 6.44 15.19 -26.65
N VAL A 52 5.75 15.05 -27.78
CA VAL A 52 4.40 14.47 -27.82
C VAL A 52 4.43 12.99 -27.43
N VAL A 53 5.41 12.23 -27.92
CA VAL A 53 5.58 10.82 -27.55
C VAL A 53 5.87 10.67 -26.06
N GLU A 54 6.83 11.42 -25.52
CA GLU A 54 7.18 11.38 -24.09
C GLU A 54 5.99 11.80 -23.20
N ALA A 55 5.20 12.79 -23.63
CA ALA A 55 3.99 13.18 -22.91
C ALA A 55 2.94 12.06 -22.90
N ALA A 56 2.77 11.34 -24.00
CA ALA A 56 1.86 10.20 -24.08
C ALA A 56 2.30 9.05 -23.15
N GLU A 57 3.59 8.71 -23.14
CA GLU A 57 4.17 7.74 -22.20
C GLU A 57 3.98 8.17 -20.74
N GLY A 58 4.17 9.46 -20.46
CA GLY A 58 3.93 10.03 -19.13
C GLY A 58 2.48 9.88 -18.66
N VAL A 59 1.50 10.08 -19.56
CA VAL A 59 0.08 9.86 -19.26
C VAL A 59 -0.19 8.38 -18.94
N GLU A 60 0.38 7.45 -19.69
CA GLU A 60 0.23 6.01 -19.45
C GLU A 60 0.80 5.60 -18.08
N LEU A 61 2.00 6.09 -17.74
CA LEU A 61 2.62 5.83 -16.43
C LEU A 61 1.76 6.34 -15.28
N VAL A 62 1.21 7.55 -15.39
CA VAL A 62 0.32 8.11 -14.38
C VAL A 62 -0.98 7.31 -14.26
N SER A 63 -1.54 6.86 -15.39
CA SER A 63 -2.73 5.99 -15.40
C SER A 63 -2.46 4.67 -14.68
N ASN A 64 -1.32 4.03 -14.95
CA ASN A 64 -0.93 2.79 -14.29
C ASN A 64 -0.72 2.99 -12.79
N ALA A 65 -0.05 4.08 -12.39
CA ALA A 65 0.11 4.43 -10.98
C ALA A 65 -1.23 4.66 -10.28
N GLY A 66 -2.21 5.25 -10.97
CA GLY A 66 -3.58 5.40 -10.47
C GLY A 66 -4.24 4.04 -10.19
N SER A 67 -4.14 3.10 -11.13
CA SER A 67 -4.68 1.74 -10.96
C SER A 67 -4.05 0.98 -9.78
N GLU A 68 -2.74 1.14 -9.57
CA GLU A 68 -2.05 0.52 -8.43
C GLU A 68 -2.52 1.13 -7.09
N LEU A 69 -2.75 2.45 -7.04
CA LEU A 69 -3.30 3.12 -5.87
C LEU A 69 -4.73 2.65 -5.57
N ASP A 70 -5.57 2.44 -6.59
CA ASP A 70 -6.91 1.86 -6.41
C ASP A 70 -6.83 0.45 -5.81
N GLY A 71 -5.85 -0.36 -6.25
CA GLY A 71 -5.57 -1.67 -5.66
C GLY A 71 -5.17 -1.60 -4.18
N ILE A 72 -4.35 -0.61 -3.80
CA ILE A 72 -3.98 -0.36 -2.40
C ILE A 72 -5.22 0.02 -1.58
N VAL A 73 -6.09 0.90 -2.09
CA VAL A 73 -7.32 1.31 -1.40
C VAL A 73 -8.24 0.12 -1.15
N ALA A 74 -8.38 -0.77 -2.13
CA ALA A 74 -9.17 -2.00 -1.98
C ALA A 74 -8.61 -2.91 -0.87
N GLN A 75 -7.30 -3.10 -0.82
CA GLN A 75 -6.65 -3.90 0.23
C GLN A 75 -6.81 -3.28 1.63
N VAL A 76 -6.67 -1.96 1.75
CA VAL A 76 -6.88 -1.25 3.03
C VAL A 76 -8.32 -1.41 3.51
N THR A 77 -9.29 -1.38 2.59
CA THR A 77 -10.70 -1.62 2.92
C THR A 77 -10.91 -3.03 3.46
N GLN A 78 -10.32 -4.04 2.82
CA GLN A 78 -10.38 -5.42 3.28
C GLN A 78 -9.73 -5.60 4.67
N ILE A 79 -8.62 -4.90 4.94
CA ILE A 79 -7.98 -4.89 6.27
C ILE A 79 -8.93 -4.29 7.32
N ASN A 80 -9.66 -3.23 6.98
CA ASN A 80 -10.63 -2.62 7.88
C ASN A 80 -11.77 -3.59 8.24
N ASP A 81 -12.30 -4.30 7.24
CA ASP A 81 -13.32 -5.33 7.45
C ASP A 81 -12.81 -6.47 8.35
N MET A 82 -11.57 -6.92 8.13
CA MET A 82 -10.94 -7.91 9.00
C MET A 82 -10.77 -7.41 10.43
N ASN A 83 -10.41 -6.15 10.64
CA ASN A 83 -10.32 -5.57 11.99
C ASN A 83 -11.68 -5.57 12.69
N PHE A 84 -12.78 -5.32 11.96
CA PHE A 84 -14.13 -5.40 12.53
C PHE A 84 -14.49 -6.84 12.94
N GLN A 85 -14.13 -7.83 12.12
CA GLN A 85 -14.31 -9.23 12.46
C GLN A 85 -13.47 -9.65 13.68
N ILE A 86 -12.21 -9.23 13.74
CA ILE A 86 -11.33 -9.48 14.89
C ILE A 86 -11.92 -8.88 16.16
N ALA A 87 -12.37 -7.62 16.12
CA ALA A 87 -12.99 -6.98 17.27
C ALA A 87 -14.25 -7.73 17.74
N THR A 88 -15.08 -8.19 16.80
CA THR A 88 -16.26 -9.00 17.11
C THR A 88 -15.86 -10.32 17.76
N ALA A 89 -14.89 -11.04 17.19
CA ALA A 89 -14.39 -12.30 17.72
C ALA A 89 -13.76 -12.13 19.12
N SER A 90 -13.02 -11.06 19.35
CA SER A 90 -12.47 -10.73 20.68
C SER A 90 -13.56 -10.45 21.70
N GLY A 91 -14.63 -9.75 21.30
CA GLY A 91 -15.80 -9.55 22.17
C GLY A 91 -16.47 -10.88 22.56
N GLN A 92 -16.64 -11.79 21.60
CA GLN A 92 -17.15 -13.14 21.86
C GLN A 92 -16.23 -13.94 22.78
N GLN A 93 -14.92 -13.90 22.54
CA GLN A 93 -13.92 -14.57 23.39
C GLN A 93 -13.95 -14.06 24.83
N SER A 94 -14.12 -12.74 25.03
CA SER A 94 -14.25 -12.17 26.38
C SER A 94 -15.48 -12.71 27.10
N SER A 95 -16.62 -12.78 26.42
CA SER A 95 -17.85 -13.35 26.97
C SER A 95 -17.69 -14.82 27.35
N VAL A 96 -17.04 -15.62 26.49
CA VAL A 96 -16.76 -17.04 26.76
C VAL A 96 -15.81 -17.20 27.95
N ALA A 97 -14.80 -16.33 28.07
CA ALA A 97 -13.88 -16.35 29.21
C ALA A 97 -14.59 -16.02 30.54
N GLU A 98 -15.52 -15.06 30.54
CA GLU A 98 -16.34 -14.75 31.71
C GLU A 98 -17.22 -15.94 32.13
N GLU A 99 -17.88 -16.59 31.17
CA GLU A 99 -18.67 -17.79 31.42
C GLU A 99 -17.80 -18.93 31.97
N MET A 100 -16.61 -19.14 31.41
CA MET A 100 -15.66 -20.12 31.90
C MET A 100 -15.23 -19.82 33.34
N SER A 101 -15.00 -18.55 33.68
CA SER A 101 -14.66 -18.14 35.04
C SER A 101 -15.80 -18.44 36.02
N GLN A 102 -17.05 -18.20 35.64
CA GLN A 102 -18.22 -18.53 36.47
C GLN A 102 -18.34 -20.05 36.67
N ASN A 103 -18.17 -20.82 35.60
CA ASN A 103 -18.21 -22.27 35.67
C ASN A 103 -17.10 -22.83 36.59
N LEU A 104 -15.90 -22.25 36.57
CA LEU A 104 -14.83 -22.65 37.49
C LEU A 104 -15.16 -22.36 38.95
N THR A 105 -15.82 -21.24 39.25
CA THR A 105 -16.32 -20.95 40.60
C THR A 105 -17.35 -21.98 41.04
N ASN A 106 -18.32 -22.31 40.19
CA ASN A 106 -19.33 -23.33 40.49
C ASN A 106 -18.71 -24.71 40.73
N VAL A 107 -17.72 -25.11 39.92
CA VAL A 107 -17.00 -26.38 40.12
C VAL A 107 -16.27 -26.38 41.45
N ARG A 108 -15.63 -25.27 41.83
CA ARG A 108 -14.96 -25.13 43.13
C ARG A 108 -15.94 -25.30 44.28
N GLU A 109 -17.10 -24.63 44.25
CA GLU A 109 -18.13 -24.75 45.29
C GLU A 109 -18.64 -26.20 45.41
N LEU A 110 -18.84 -26.89 44.29
CA LEU A 110 -19.25 -28.29 44.27
C LEU A 110 -18.19 -29.23 44.87
N VAL A 111 -16.91 -28.94 44.62
CA VAL A 111 -15.79 -29.68 45.24
C VAL A 111 -15.76 -29.43 46.75
N GLU A 112 -15.90 -28.19 47.20
CA GLU A 112 -15.95 -27.85 48.64
C GLU A 112 -17.14 -28.55 49.34
N ALA A 113 -18.33 -28.54 48.73
CA ALA A 113 -19.50 -29.27 49.24
C ALA A 113 -19.26 -30.79 49.29
N SER A 114 -18.59 -31.36 48.27
CA SER A 114 -18.27 -32.79 48.24
C SER A 114 -17.34 -33.19 49.38
N VAL A 115 -16.37 -32.35 49.75
CA VAL A 115 -15.48 -32.59 50.90
C VAL A 115 -16.27 -32.63 52.22
N VAL A 116 -17.25 -31.73 52.39
CA VAL A 116 -18.13 -31.73 53.57
C VAL A 116 -18.92 -33.03 53.67
N VAL A 117 -19.59 -33.44 52.58
CA VAL A 117 -20.38 -34.68 52.53
C VAL A 117 -19.52 -35.91 52.81
N VAL A 118 -18.31 -35.98 52.26
CA VAL A 118 -17.38 -37.10 52.53
C VAL A 118 -16.98 -37.14 54.00
N THR A 119 -16.78 -35.99 54.64
CA THR A 119 -16.44 -35.91 56.07
C THR A 119 -17.60 -36.41 56.94
N GLU A 120 -18.82 -35.97 56.66
CA GLU A 120 -20.04 -36.46 57.35
C GLU A 120 -20.26 -37.96 57.16
N LEU A 121 -19.97 -38.49 55.95
CA LEU A 121 -20.05 -39.92 55.67
C LEU A 121 -19.04 -40.72 56.49
N LEU A 122 -17.81 -40.23 56.65
CA LEU A 122 -16.79 -40.87 57.49
C LEU A 122 -17.24 -40.91 58.94
N GLU A 123 -17.71 -39.79 59.50
CA GLU A 123 -18.23 -39.73 60.87
C GLU A 123 -19.41 -40.70 61.08
N THR A 124 -20.33 -40.76 60.12
CA THR A 124 -21.46 -41.70 60.15
C THR A 124 -21.00 -43.15 60.09
N SER A 125 -19.98 -43.46 59.28
CA SER A 125 -19.40 -44.80 59.19
C SER A 125 -18.72 -45.21 60.50
N GLU A 126 -18.03 -44.30 61.18
CA GLU A 126 -17.44 -44.54 62.50
C GLU A 126 -18.51 -44.81 63.57
N MET A 127 -19.60 -44.03 63.59
CA MET A 127 -20.74 -44.28 64.46
C MET A 127 -21.38 -45.64 64.19
N MET A 128 -21.55 -46.01 62.91
CA MET A 128 -22.13 -47.30 62.53
C MET A 128 -21.24 -48.47 62.97
N GLN A 129 -19.92 -48.35 62.82
CA GLN A 129 -18.94 -49.33 63.31
C GLN A 129 -19.04 -49.48 64.83
N SER A 130 -19.09 -48.37 65.57
CA SER A 130 -19.22 -48.38 67.04
C SER A 130 -20.51 -49.06 67.50
N ASN A 131 -21.64 -48.74 66.86
CA ASN A 131 -22.93 -49.36 67.15
C ASN A 131 -22.93 -50.87 66.85
N ALA A 132 -22.30 -51.29 65.74
CA ALA A 132 -22.17 -52.70 65.39
C ALA A 132 -21.34 -53.47 66.43
N GLU A 133 -20.26 -52.89 66.94
CA GLU A 133 -19.45 -53.48 68.01
C GLU A 133 -20.21 -53.57 69.35
N GLU A 134 -21.03 -52.57 69.67
CA GLU A 134 -21.88 -52.61 70.87
C GLU A 134 -22.94 -53.71 70.77
N LEU A 135 -23.58 -53.85 69.60
CA LEU A 135 -24.55 -54.91 69.35
C LEU A 135 -23.90 -56.31 69.43
N ASP A 136 -22.72 -56.50 68.84
CA ASP A 136 -21.96 -57.76 68.94
C ASP A 136 -21.64 -58.12 70.40
N LYS A 137 -21.17 -57.14 71.19
CA LYS A 137 -20.93 -57.34 72.64
C LYS A 137 -22.20 -57.74 73.38
N LYS A 138 -23.34 -57.08 73.10
CA LYS A 138 -24.63 -57.43 73.71
C LYS A 138 -25.04 -58.85 73.34
N ILE A 139 -24.96 -59.24 72.07
CA ILE A 139 -25.30 -60.61 71.63
C ILE A 139 -24.43 -61.66 72.34
N LYS A 140 -23.11 -61.44 72.43
CA LYS A 140 -22.20 -62.33 73.16
C LYS A 140 -22.55 -62.48 74.64
N SER A 141 -23.07 -61.42 75.28
CA SER A 141 -23.52 -61.51 76.69
C SER A 141 -24.79 -62.35 76.89
N PHE A 142 -25.63 -62.47 75.85
CA PHE A 142 -26.84 -63.30 75.86
C PHE A 142 -26.59 -64.75 75.42
N SER A 143 -25.43 -65.07 74.81
CA SER A 143 -25.09 -66.43 74.39
C SER A 143 -24.42 -67.28 75.48
N VAL A 144 -24.83 -67.09 76.74
CA VAL A 144 -24.46 -67.96 77.88
C VAL A 144 -25.47 -69.09 78.00
#